data_AF-A0A949H8S4-F1
#
_entry.id   AF-A0A949H8S4-F1
#
_cell.length_a   1.000
_cell.length_b   1.000
_cell.length_c   1.000
_cell.angle_alpha   90.00
_cell.angle_beta   90.00
_cell.angle_gamma   90.00
#
_symmetry.space_group_name_H-M   'P 1'
#
loop_
_entity.id
_entity.type
_entity.pdbx_description
1 polymer ?
#
loop_
_entity_poly.entity_id
_entity_poly.type
_entity_poly.pdbx_seq_one_letter_code
_entity_poly.pdbx_strand_id
1 'polypeptide(L)'
;MRQIAFYRQFSFNVGRLSSYLKCITDQPTATDQLIGAEIGVNPYLITGLRGWSRKIGALHGKQNESKRGSSHVVSPVWKIIHQHDPYWGDPGTLWIAHYFLCIDHIERAEVWYRCFNNILFPGISLTSDEIVDQLFQYIEATDTHLRGVKRDAQELLSMYTRPQALGALGLLSSHGSGAKRQFSACASAGPPDLIAAYMLFDRWDRRAAGEGSVRLSALGRDPEWVGRICLMPPGAIRELVDRLERRGLVAFADTQFEPVTRRYRGDAVELLRRYYAER
;
A
#
# COMPACT_ATOMS: atom_id res chain seq x y z
N MET A 1 8.23 -1.58 -13.87
CA MET A 1 7.69 -2.48 -14.94
C MET A 1 6.41 -3.10 -14.42
N ARG A 2 5.30 -3.14 -15.18
CA ARG A 2 3.99 -3.65 -14.69
C ARG A 2 3.97 -5.18 -14.64
N GLN A 3 4.76 -5.75 -13.73
CA GLN A 3 4.89 -7.19 -13.58
C GLN A 3 3.70 -7.76 -12.80
N ILE A 4 2.97 -8.66 -13.45
CA ILE A 4 1.93 -9.50 -12.84
C ILE A 4 2.62 -10.76 -12.31
N ALA A 5 2.08 -11.37 -11.24
CA ALA A 5 2.60 -12.62 -10.71
C ALA A 5 4.06 -12.48 -10.21
N PHE A 6 4.43 -11.29 -9.73
CA PHE A 6 5.80 -10.95 -9.34
C PHE A 6 6.32 -11.73 -8.12
N TYR A 7 5.43 -12.23 -7.26
CA TYR A 7 5.78 -12.81 -5.96
C TYR A 7 6.17 -14.30 -5.99
N ARG A 8 6.18 -14.96 -7.17
CA ARG A 8 6.61 -16.36 -7.38
C ARG A 8 6.10 -17.37 -6.32
N GLN A 9 4.81 -17.31 -5.98
CA GLN A 9 4.15 -18.14 -4.94
C GLN A 9 4.56 -17.85 -3.48
N PHE A 10 5.41 -16.85 -3.24
CA PHE A 10 5.70 -16.36 -1.90
C PHE A 10 4.67 -15.32 -1.45
N SER A 11 3.73 -15.75 -0.62
CA SER A 11 2.73 -14.86 -0.03
C SER A 11 3.36 -13.72 0.77
N PHE A 12 2.68 -12.58 0.79
CA PHE A 12 3.04 -11.45 1.64
C PHE A 12 2.97 -11.88 3.12
N ASN A 13 4.06 -11.65 3.84
CA ASN A 13 4.16 -11.97 5.25
C ASN A 13 5.00 -10.89 5.93
N VAL A 14 4.40 -10.22 6.91
CA VAL A 14 5.00 -9.08 7.60
C VAL A 14 6.34 -9.45 8.25
N GLY A 15 6.38 -10.53 9.04
CA GLY A 15 7.59 -10.95 9.76
C GLY A 15 8.77 -11.27 8.83
N ARG A 16 8.51 -11.92 7.69
CA ARG A 16 9.56 -12.20 6.70
C ARG A 16 10.01 -10.96 5.94
N LEU A 17 9.07 -10.06 5.58
CA LEU A 17 9.40 -8.82 4.87
C LEU A 17 10.17 -7.84 5.75
N SER A 18 9.76 -7.69 7.01
CA SER A 18 10.44 -6.84 7.98
C SER A 18 11.86 -7.35 8.25
N SER A 19 12.04 -8.67 8.43
CA SER A 19 13.36 -9.30 8.57
C SER A 19 14.25 -9.11 7.33
N TYR A 20 13.66 -9.27 6.13
CA TYR A 20 14.35 -9.02 4.86
C TYR A 20 14.83 -7.57 4.74
N LEU A 21 13.94 -6.61 5.01
CA LEU A 21 14.28 -5.19 4.93
C LEU A 21 15.31 -4.78 5.96
N LYS A 22 15.24 -5.32 7.18
CA LYS A 22 16.29 -5.14 8.19
C LYS A 22 17.64 -5.60 7.65
N CYS A 23 17.73 -6.83 7.15
CA CYS A 23 18.98 -7.39 6.64
C CYS A 23 19.58 -6.53 5.51
N ILE A 24 18.78 -6.11 4.51
CA ILE A 24 19.29 -5.30 3.41
C ILE A 24 19.54 -3.83 3.78
N THR A 25 18.94 -3.33 4.85
CA THR A 25 19.21 -1.97 5.36
C THR A 25 20.54 -1.95 6.11
N ASP A 26 20.77 -2.97 6.95
CA ASP A 26 21.98 -3.11 7.75
C ASP A 26 23.18 -3.57 6.89
N GLN A 27 22.91 -4.40 5.87
CA GLN A 27 23.91 -4.94 4.94
C GLN A 27 23.47 -4.78 3.47
N PRO A 28 23.60 -3.55 2.89
CA PRO A 28 23.11 -3.26 1.54
C PRO A 28 23.73 -4.10 0.42
N THR A 29 24.87 -4.74 0.64
CA THR A 29 25.56 -5.59 -0.35
C THR A 29 25.38 -7.09 -0.08
N ALA A 30 24.53 -7.48 0.87
CA ALA A 30 24.28 -8.88 1.22
C ALA A 30 23.74 -9.67 0.02
N THR A 31 24.27 -10.88 -0.15
CA THR A 31 23.82 -11.82 -1.19
C THR A 31 22.54 -12.53 -0.77
N ASP A 32 21.78 -13.05 -1.72
CA ASP A 32 20.56 -13.82 -1.43
C ASP A 32 20.81 -15.05 -0.54
N GLN A 33 22.03 -15.61 -0.60
CA GLN A 33 22.46 -16.71 0.28
C GLN A 33 22.63 -16.23 1.73
N LEU A 34 23.30 -15.10 1.93
CA LEU A 34 23.51 -14.53 3.25
C LEU A 34 22.18 -14.09 3.89
N ILE A 35 21.37 -13.37 3.11
CA ILE A 35 20.03 -12.93 3.54
C ILE A 35 19.18 -14.14 3.90
N GLY A 36 19.16 -15.18 3.05
CA GLY A 36 18.42 -16.41 3.30
C GLY A 36 18.86 -17.12 4.59
N ALA A 37 20.16 -17.19 4.85
CA ALA A 37 20.70 -17.76 6.08
C ALA A 37 20.29 -16.94 7.32
N GLU A 38 20.36 -15.60 7.24
CA GLU A 38 20.03 -14.71 8.37
C GLU A 38 18.54 -14.77 8.76
N ILE A 39 17.64 -14.79 7.77
CA ILE A 39 16.19 -14.79 8.02
C ILE A 39 15.58 -16.21 8.06
N GLY A 40 16.41 -17.25 7.91
CA GLY A 40 15.98 -18.65 7.97
C GLY A 40 15.08 -19.08 6.81
N VAL A 41 15.33 -18.59 5.59
CA VAL A 41 14.55 -18.96 4.40
C VAL A 41 15.44 -19.44 3.25
N ASN A 42 14.87 -20.25 2.36
CA ASN A 42 15.55 -20.65 1.14
C ASN A 42 15.88 -19.41 0.27
N PRO A 43 17.11 -19.25 -0.24
CA PRO A 43 17.51 -18.13 -1.09
C PRO A 43 16.59 -17.87 -2.29
N TYR A 44 15.93 -18.91 -2.83
CA TYR A 44 14.93 -18.77 -3.89
C TYR A 44 13.77 -17.85 -3.50
N LEU A 45 13.39 -17.82 -2.21
CA LEU A 45 12.31 -16.98 -1.68
C LEU A 45 12.69 -15.50 -1.60
N ILE A 46 13.98 -15.17 -1.62
CA ILE A 46 14.46 -13.77 -1.60
C ILE A 46 13.97 -13.00 -2.83
N THR A 47 13.82 -13.68 -3.97
CA THR A 47 13.26 -13.04 -5.18
C THR A 47 11.82 -12.56 -4.97
N GLY A 48 10.99 -13.35 -4.25
CA GLY A 48 9.62 -12.96 -3.92
C GLY A 48 9.58 -11.79 -2.92
N LEU A 49 10.41 -11.85 -1.88
CA LEU A 49 10.56 -10.77 -0.88
C LEU A 49 11.03 -9.46 -1.52
N ARG A 50 11.97 -9.53 -2.45
CA ARG A 50 12.42 -8.38 -3.25
C ARG A 50 11.30 -7.82 -4.12
N GLY A 51 10.51 -8.70 -4.75
CA GLY A 51 9.33 -8.31 -5.53
C GLY A 51 8.33 -7.51 -4.69
N TRP A 52 7.98 -8.01 -3.51
CA TRP A 52 7.14 -7.30 -2.55
C TRP A 52 7.75 -5.97 -2.10
N SER A 53 9.03 -5.96 -1.74
CA SER A 53 9.74 -4.76 -1.29
C SER A 53 9.74 -3.64 -2.33
N ARG A 54 9.80 -3.99 -3.62
CA ARG A 54 9.63 -3.01 -4.72
C ARG A 54 8.20 -2.49 -4.78
N LYS A 55 7.21 -3.37 -4.66
CA LYS A 55 5.78 -3.05 -4.81
C LYS A 55 5.27 -2.16 -3.67
N ILE A 56 5.78 -2.33 -2.46
CA ILE A 56 5.52 -1.45 -1.31
C ILE A 56 6.42 -0.19 -1.28
N GLY A 57 7.22 0.06 -2.32
CA GLY A 57 8.07 1.26 -2.38
C GLY A 57 9.30 1.26 -1.45
N ALA A 58 9.65 0.11 -0.87
CA ALA A 58 10.81 -0.03 0.01
C ALA A 58 12.14 -0.09 -0.74
N LEU A 59 12.15 -0.68 -1.94
CA LEU A 59 13.36 -0.86 -2.73
C LEU A 59 13.28 -0.12 -4.07
N HIS A 60 14.30 0.67 -4.38
CA HIS A 60 14.46 1.33 -5.68
C HIS A 60 15.63 0.75 -6.48
N GLY A 61 15.55 0.87 -7.80
CA GLY A 61 16.65 0.57 -8.73
C GLY A 61 16.44 -0.68 -9.61
N LYS A 62 16.91 -0.57 -10.86
CA LYS A 62 17.11 -1.73 -11.75
C LYS A 62 18.43 -2.37 -11.34
N GLN A 63 18.39 -3.53 -10.70
CA GLN A 63 19.61 -4.34 -10.66
C GLN A 63 19.90 -4.80 -12.09
N ASN A 64 21.13 -4.56 -12.56
CA ASN A 64 21.66 -5.39 -13.62
C ASN A 64 21.84 -6.79 -13.02
N GLU A 65 20.90 -7.69 -13.29
CA GLU A 65 20.90 -9.08 -12.82
C GLU A 65 22.20 -9.84 -13.20
N SER A 66 23.01 -9.27 -14.11
CA SER A 66 24.29 -9.79 -14.58
C SER A 66 25.52 -9.44 -13.72
N LYS A 67 25.43 -8.53 -12.74
CA LYS A 67 26.58 -8.23 -11.86
C LYS A 67 26.35 -8.78 -10.45
N ARG A 68 27.16 -9.79 -10.07
CA ARG A 68 27.38 -10.20 -8.67
C ARG A 68 27.71 -8.94 -7.84
N GLY A 69 26.89 -8.61 -6.85
CA GLY A 69 27.11 -7.47 -5.94
C GLY A 69 26.25 -6.23 -6.18
N SER A 70 25.00 -6.41 -6.62
CA SER A 70 24.04 -5.31 -6.72
C SER A 70 23.61 -4.80 -5.34
N SER A 71 23.94 -3.55 -5.03
CA SER A 71 23.56 -2.89 -3.77
C SER A 71 22.05 -2.67 -3.69
N HIS A 72 21.45 -3.05 -2.56
CA HIS A 72 20.05 -2.79 -2.24
C HIS A 72 19.90 -1.32 -1.80
N VAL A 73 19.10 -0.55 -2.52
CA VAL A 73 18.83 0.87 -2.19
C VAL A 73 17.46 0.98 -1.55
N VAL A 74 17.45 0.96 -0.22
CA VAL A 74 16.23 1.16 0.58
C VAL A 74 15.81 2.63 0.53
N SER A 75 14.52 2.86 0.32
CA SER A 75 13.97 4.22 0.18
C SER A 75 14.00 4.99 1.50
N PRO A 76 14.02 6.34 1.47
CA PRO A 76 14.06 7.16 2.68
C PRO A 76 12.91 6.85 3.66
N VAL A 77 11.69 6.66 3.14
CA VAL A 77 10.50 6.30 3.92
C VAL A 77 10.72 5.02 4.70
N TRP A 78 11.23 3.98 4.03
CA TRP A 78 11.41 2.67 4.65
C TRP A 78 12.63 2.60 5.57
N LYS A 79 13.63 3.48 5.39
CA LYS A 79 14.70 3.67 6.39
C LYS A 79 14.17 4.26 7.70
N ILE A 80 13.22 5.20 7.63
CA ILE A 80 12.56 5.76 8.82
C ILE A 80 11.76 4.66 9.53
N ILE A 81 10.96 3.91 8.78
CA ILE A 81 10.20 2.79 9.33
C ILE A 81 11.14 1.77 9.99
N HIS A 82 12.26 1.41 9.37
CA HIS A 82 13.24 0.51 9.96
C HIS A 82 13.80 1.02 11.29
N GLN A 83 14.03 2.33 11.43
CA GLN A 83 14.54 2.92 12.65
C GLN A 83 13.55 2.89 13.82
N HIS A 84 12.24 3.00 13.53
CA HIS A 84 11.20 3.16 14.56
C HIS A 84 10.32 1.93 14.77
N ASP A 85 10.10 1.14 13.73
CA ASP A 85 9.26 -0.06 13.72
C ASP A 85 9.85 -1.17 12.83
N PRO A 86 11.04 -1.70 13.17
CA PRO A 86 11.78 -2.66 12.35
C PRO A 86 11.05 -3.98 12.10
N TYR A 87 10.03 -4.30 12.91
CA TYR A 87 9.26 -5.53 12.82
C TYR A 87 7.82 -5.33 12.33
N TRP A 88 7.45 -4.09 11.99
CA TRP A 88 6.14 -3.71 11.47
C TRP A 88 4.98 -4.05 12.42
N GLY A 89 5.18 -3.83 13.72
CA GLY A 89 4.14 -3.99 14.74
C GLY A 89 3.17 -2.81 14.80
N ASP A 90 3.50 -1.69 14.15
CA ASP A 90 2.68 -0.49 14.08
C ASP A 90 1.62 -0.58 12.96
N PRO A 91 0.33 -0.35 13.24
CA PRO A 91 -0.69 -0.22 12.21
C PRO A 91 -0.35 0.82 11.14
N GLY A 92 0.28 1.94 11.51
CA GLY A 92 0.76 2.98 10.61
C GLY A 92 1.74 2.43 9.56
N THR A 93 2.67 1.56 9.95
CA THR A 93 3.59 0.87 9.02
C THR A 93 2.82 0.03 8.00
N LEU A 94 1.81 -0.72 8.46
CA LEU A 94 0.96 -1.54 7.59
C LEU A 94 0.16 -0.68 6.60
N TRP A 95 -0.33 0.47 7.06
CA TRP A 95 -1.01 1.45 6.22
C TRP A 95 -0.07 2.04 5.15
N ILE A 96 1.18 2.33 5.47
CA ILE A 96 2.18 2.76 4.47
C ILE A 96 2.45 1.65 3.45
N ALA A 97 2.57 0.39 3.88
CA ALA A 97 2.71 -0.73 2.96
C ALA A 97 1.52 -0.83 1.99
N HIS A 98 0.30 -0.77 2.53
CA HIS A 98 -0.94 -0.74 1.76
C HIS A 98 -0.97 0.42 0.76
N TYR A 99 -0.65 1.63 1.20
CA TYR A 99 -0.60 2.83 0.38
C TYR A 99 0.22 2.62 -0.89
N PHE A 100 1.46 2.17 -0.77
CA PHE A 100 2.33 1.95 -1.93
C PHE A 100 1.84 0.84 -2.87
N LEU A 101 1.08 -0.14 -2.38
CA LEU A 101 0.44 -1.14 -3.25
C LEU A 101 -0.71 -0.56 -4.09
N CYS A 102 -1.37 0.48 -3.58
CA CYS A 102 -2.59 1.05 -4.14
C CYS A 102 -2.37 2.31 -4.98
N ILE A 103 -1.15 2.85 -5.05
CA ILE A 103 -0.85 4.04 -5.84
C ILE A 103 -0.03 3.73 -7.10
N ASP A 104 -0.04 4.66 -8.03
CA ASP A 104 0.80 4.66 -9.22
C ASP A 104 2.22 5.12 -8.86
N HIS A 105 3.16 4.20 -9.01
CA HIS A 105 4.59 4.43 -8.88
C HIS A 105 5.37 3.46 -9.79
N ILE A 106 6.69 3.62 -9.86
CA ILE A 106 7.57 2.91 -10.82
C ILE A 106 7.34 1.39 -10.84
N GLU A 107 7.09 0.80 -9.68
CA GLU A 107 6.87 -0.63 -9.50
C GLU A 107 5.44 -0.94 -9.06
N ARG A 108 4.45 -0.21 -9.57
CA ARG A 108 3.01 -0.39 -9.29
C ARG A 108 2.56 -1.87 -9.25
N ALA A 109 1.78 -2.22 -8.23
CA ALA A 109 1.10 -3.51 -8.11
C ALA A 109 -0.26 -3.44 -8.82
N GLU A 110 -0.33 -3.80 -10.10
CA GLU A 110 -1.51 -3.55 -10.95
C GLU A 110 -2.81 -4.09 -10.35
N VAL A 111 -2.82 -5.33 -9.86
CA VAL A 111 -4.02 -5.93 -9.24
C VAL A 111 -4.47 -5.18 -7.99
N TRP A 112 -3.55 -4.76 -7.12
CA TRP A 112 -3.87 -3.99 -5.92
C TRP A 112 -4.40 -2.60 -6.27
N TYR A 113 -3.70 -1.92 -7.19
CA TYR A 113 -4.12 -0.63 -7.70
C TYR A 113 -5.54 -0.69 -8.25
N ARG A 114 -5.84 -1.61 -9.18
CA ARG A 114 -7.18 -1.71 -9.79
C ARG A 114 -8.23 -2.12 -8.77
N CYS A 115 -7.92 -3.07 -7.89
CA CYS A 115 -8.85 -3.54 -6.89
C CYS A 115 -9.32 -2.39 -5.97
N PHE A 116 -8.39 -1.65 -5.36
CA PHE A 116 -8.76 -0.57 -4.42
C PHE A 116 -9.24 0.71 -5.09
N ASN A 117 -8.75 1.04 -6.28
CA ASN A 117 -9.15 2.29 -6.94
C ASN A 117 -10.39 2.16 -7.82
N ASN A 118 -10.70 0.96 -8.32
CA ASN A 118 -11.74 0.79 -9.33
C ASN A 118 -12.84 -0.19 -8.92
N ILE A 119 -12.55 -1.23 -8.13
CA ILE A 119 -13.49 -2.33 -7.87
C ILE A 119 -14.10 -2.22 -6.47
N LEU A 120 -13.27 -2.14 -5.44
CA LEU A 120 -13.72 -2.14 -4.06
C LEU A 120 -14.31 -0.78 -3.67
N PHE A 121 -15.44 -0.81 -2.97
CA PHE A 121 -16.01 0.33 -2.26
C PHE A 121 -16.65 -0.17 -0.96
N PRO A 122 -16.77 0.67 0.08
CA PRO A 122 -17.29 0.24 1.38
C PRO A 122 -18.64 -0.47 1.25
N GLY A 123 -18.74 -1.68 1.78
CA GLY A 123 -19.96 -2.49 1.79
C GLY A 123 -20.16 -3.43 0.60
N ILE A 124 -19.34 -3.35 -0.45
CA ILE A 124 -19.44 -4.33 -1.56
C ILE A 124 -19.08 -5.74 -1.07
N SER A 125 -19.80 -6.75 -1.54
CA SER A 125 -19.47 -8.16 -1.34
C SER A 125 -19.34 -8.85 -2.70
N LEU A 126 -18.21 -9.51 -2.93
CA LEU A 126 -17.90 -10.21 -4.19
C LEU A 126 -17.25 -11.56 -3.89
N THR A 127 -17.47 -12.52 -4.78
CA THR A 127 -16.71 -13.76 -4.84
C THR A 127 -15.32 -13.51 -5.44
N SER A 128 -14.40 -14.47 -5.27
CA SER A 128 -13.08 -14.38 -5.89
C SER A 128 -13.14 -14.34 -7.43
N ASP A 129 -14.12 -15.00 -8.04
CA ASP A 129 -14.24 -15.04 -9.50
C ASP A 129 -14.79 -13.71 -10.03
N GLU A 130 -15.78 -13.09 -9.38
CA GLU A 130 -16.29 -11.76 -9.76
C GLU A 130 -15.21 -10.67 -9.69
N ILE A 131 -14.31 -10.74 -8.69
CA ILE A 131 -13.17 -9.81 -8.61
C ILE A 131 -12.21 -10.01 -9.79
N VAL A 132 -11.93 -11.26 -10.16
CA VAL A 132 -11.06 -11.60 -11.28
C VAL A 132 -11.68 -11.13 -12.60
N ASP A 133 -12.97 -11.35 -12.80
CA ASP A 133 -13.70 -10.90 -13.99
C ASP A 133 -13.66 -9.37 -14.14
N GLN A 134 -13.86 -8.63 -13.05
CA GLN A 134 -13.74 -7.17 -13.07
C GLN A 134 -12.30 -6.71 -13.33
N LEU A 135 -11.29 -7.37 -12.74
CA LEU A 135 -9.88 -7.06 -13.00
C LEU A 135 -9.52 -7.21 -14.48
N PHE A 136 -10.10 -8.20 -15.17
CA PHE A 136 -9.90 -8.37 -16.62
C PHE A 136 -10.48 -7.26 -17.48
N GLN A 137 -11.50 -6.55 -17.00
CA GLN A 137 -12.02 -5.38 -17.73
C GLN A 137 -11.06 -4.19 -17.62
N TYR A 138 -10.28 -4.09 -16.55
CA TYR A 138 -9.35 -2.97 -16.31
C TYR A 138 -7.92 -3.22 -16.79
N ILE A 139 -7.50 -4.48 -16.78
CA ILE A 139 -6.19 -4.90 -17.25
C ILE A 139 -6.42 -5.42 -18.66
N GLU A 140 -6.01 -4.67 -19.70
CA GLU A 140 -6.04 -5.13 -21.10
C GLU A 140 -5.19 -6.41 -21.24
N ALA A 141 -5.80 -7.54 -20.91
CA ALA A 141 -5.11 -8.80 -20.70
C ALA A 141 -5.01 -9.54 -22.03
N THR A 142 -3.79 -9.88 -22.44
CA THR A 142 -3.55 -11.02 -23.32
C THR A 142 -3.79 -12.32 -22.55
N ASP A 143 -4.07 -13.44 -23.23
CA ASP A 143 -4.29 -14.75 -22.58
C ASP A 143 -3.15 -15.16 -21.62
N THR A 144 -1.93 -14.72 -21.89
CA THR A 144 -0.75 -14.92 -21.03
C THR A 144 -0.84 -14.25 -19.67
N HIS A 145 -1.64 -13.18 -19.51
CA HIS A 145 -1.82 -12.47 -18.24
C HIS A 145 -2.90 -13.09 -17.35
N LEU A 146 -3.84 -13.87 -17.89
CA LEU A 146 -5.02 -14.36 -17.17
C LEU A 146 -4.65 -15.16 -15.91
N ARG A 147 -3.75 -16.14 -16.05
CA ARG A 147 -3.29 -16.97 -14.93
C ARG A 147 -2.57 -16.16 -13.86
N GLY A 148 -1.82 -15.13 -14.28
CA GLY A 148 -1.09 -14.25 -13.39
C GLY A 148 -2.03 -13.35 -12.57
N VAL A 149 -3.03 -12.74 -13.21
CA VAL A 149 -4.02 -11.89 -12.55
C VAL A 149 -4.84 -12.69 -11.55
N LYS A 150 -5.32 -13.89 -11.94
CA LYS A 150 -6.06 -14.78 -11.03
C LYS A 150 -5.23 -15.10 -9.78
N ARG A 151 -3.95 -15.39 -9.97
CA ARG A 151 -3.02 -15.70 -8.88
C ARG A 151 -2.80 -14.48 -7.96
N ASP A 152 -2.54 -13.31 -8.53
CA ASP A 152 -2.38 -12.06 -7.79
C ASP A 152 -3.67 -11.68 -7.03
N ALA A 153 -4.85 -11.88 -7.63
CA ALA A 153 -6.13 -11.62 -6.99
C ALA A 153 -6.35 -12.53 -5.76
N GLN A 154 -6.02 -13.82 -5.87
CA GLN A 154 -6.08 -14.74 -4.73
C GLN A 154 -5.12 -14.32 -3.60
N GLU A 155 -3.92 -13.88 -3.94
CA GLU A 155 -2.98 -13.37 -2.93
C GLU A 155 -3.44 -12.06 -2.32
N LEU A 156 -4.05 -11.14 -3.08
CA LEU A 156 -4.67 -9.93 -2.56
C LEU A 156 -5.72 -10.29 -1.50
N LEU A 157 -6.66 -11.17 -1.83
CA LEU A 157 -7.72 -11.59 -0.90
C LEU A 157 -7.15 -12.26 0.35
N SER A 158 -6.14 -13.10 0.19
CA SER A 158 -5.43 -13.76 1.28
C SER A 158 -4.63 -12.77 2.15
N MET A 159 -4.04 -11.74 1.56
CA MET A 159 -3.23 -10.73 2.26
C MET A 159 -4.08 -9.90 3.22
N TYR A 160 -5.27 -9.48 2.79
CA TYR A 160 -6.16 -8.65 3.62
C TYR A 160 -7.08 -9.44 4.55
N THR A 161 -7.01 -10.78 4.56
CA THR A 161 -7.77 -11.63 5.49
C THR A 161 -6.88 -12.39 6.49
N ARG A 162 -5.56 -12.45 6.27
CA ARG A 162 -4.61 -13.12 7.18
C ARG A 162 -3.99 -12.13 8.18
N PRO A 163 -3.93 -12.49 9.48
CA PRO A 163 -3.27 -11.66 10.50
C PRO A 163 -1.77 -11.44 10.26
N GLN A 164 -1.06 -12.40 9.67
CA GLN A 164 0.39 -12.30 9.42
C GLN A 164 0.74 -11.41 8.21
N ALA A 165 -0.27 -10.85 7.54
CA ALA A 165 -0.15 -9.98 6.38
C ALA A 165 -0.81 -8.62 6.70
N LEU A 166 -1.72 -8.13 5.86
CA LEU A 166 -2.41 -6.85 6.07
C LEU A 166 -3.82 -7.02 6.65
N GLY A 167 -4.17 -8.20 7.16
CA GLY A 167 -5.49 -8.46 7.76
C GLY A 167 -5.81 -7.59 8.97
N ALA A 168 -4.80 -7.11 9.70
CA ALA A 168 -4.97 -6.19 10.82
C ALA A 168 -5.55 -4.82 10.41
N LEU A 169 -5.50 -4.45 9.12
CA LEU A 169 -6.12 -3.22 8.62
C LEU A 169 -7.65 -3.32 8.54
N GLY A 170 -8.21 -4.54 8.60
CA GLY A 170 -9.66 -4.75 8.59
C GLY A 170 -10.36 -4.29 7.31
N LEU A 171 -9.64 -4.19 6.19
CA LEU A 171 -10.19 -3.70 4.91
C LEU A 171 -11.07 -4.72 4.19
N LEU A 172 -10.78 -6.02 4.36
CA LEU A 172 -11.58 -7.11 3.82
C LEU A 172 -11.94 -8.11 4.91
N SER A 173 -13.19 -8.55 4.94
CA SER A 173 -13.64 -9.74 5.65
C SER A 173 -13.96 -10.85 4.65
N SER A 174 -13.93 -12.11 5.09
CA SER A 174 -14.40 -13.23 4.27
C SER A 174 -15.47 -14.02 4.99
N HIS A 175 -16.53 -14.37 4.28
CA HIS A 175 -17.67 -15.11 4.78
C HIS A 175 -17.95 -16.34 3.91
N GLY A 176 -18.37 -17.44 4.54
CA GLY A 176 -18.58 -18.72 3.86
C GLY A 176 -17.30 -19.48 3.53
N SER A 177 -17.42 -20.55 2.73
CA SER A 177 -16.32 -21.45 2.38
C SER A 177 -16.45 -21.98 0.94
N GLY A 178 -15.34 -22.49 0.40
CA GLY A 178 -15.28 -23.06 -0.94
C GLY A 178 -15.62 -22.05 -2.04
N ALA A 179 -16.29 -22.52 -3.10
CA ALA A 179 -16.69 -21.70 -4.25
C ALA A 179 -17.72 -20.60 -3.90
N LYS A 180 -18.42 -20.72 -2.76
CA LYS A 180 -19.39 -19.72 -2.27
C LYS A 180 -18.75 -18.71 -1.32
N ARG A 181 -17.43 -18.73 -1.15
CA ARG A 181 -16.73 -17.78 -0.28
C ARG A 181 -16.85 -16.37 -0.85
N GLN A 182 -17.46 -15.49 -0.07
CA GLN A 182 -17.58 -14.07 -0.39
C GLN A 182 -16.56 -13.27 0.41
N PHE A 183 -16.11 -12.17 -0.20
CA PHE A 183 -15.22 -11.20 0.39
C PHE A 183 -15.91 -9.85 0.41
N SER A 184 -16.00 -9.25 1.59
CA SER A 184 -16.69 -7.99 1.78
C SER A 184 -15.69 -6.89 2.10
N ALA A 185 -15.80 -5.77 1.40
CA ALA A 185 -15.01 -4.58 1.67
C ALA A 185 -15.59 -3.85 2.87
N CYS A 186 -14.83 -3.74 3.94
CA CYS A 186 -15.30 -3.12 5.18
C CYS A 186 -15.05 -1.61 5.14
N ALA A 187 -16.00 -0.84 5.66
CA ALA A 187 -15.81 0.59 5.89
C ALA A 187 -14.69 0.78 6.92
N SER A 188 -13.69 1.59 6.58
CA SER A 188 -12.59 1.91 7.48
C SER A 188 -12.72 3.32 8.06
N ALA A 189 -12.33 3.51 9.32
CA ALA A 189 -12.08 4.83 9.88
C ALA A 189 -10.81 5.49 9.28
N GLY A 190 -10.02 4.72 8.52
CA GLY A 190 -8.78 5.15 7.90
C GLY A 190 -7.55 4.99 8.80
N PRO A 191 -6.37 5.43 8.32
CA PRO A 191 -5.14 5.40 9.08
C PRO A 191 -5.10 6.46 10.21
N PRO A 192 -4.13 6.35 11.13
CA PRO A 192 -3.82 7.42 12.08
C PRO A 192 -3.57 8.77 11.39
N ASP A 193 -3.90 9.87 12.05
CA ASP A 193 -3.95 11.21 11.42
C ASP A 193 -2.67 11.59 10.66
N LEU A 194 -1.49 11.40 11.25
CA LEU A 194 -0.23 11.75 10.59
C LEU A 194 0.14 10.81 9.44
N ILE A 195 -0.29 9.55 9.49
CA ILE A 195 -0.16 8.61 8.37
C ILE A 195 -1.12 9.01 7.25
N ALA A 196 -2.37 9.35 7.57
CA ALA A 196 -3.32 9.89 6.61
C ALA A 196 -2.80 11.18 5.96
N ALA A 197 -2.20 12.07 6.76
CA ALA A 197 -1.57 13.30 6.28
C ALA A 197 -0.39 13.01 5.36
N TYR A 198 0.50 12.07 5.73
CA TYR A 198 1.59 11.61 4.85
C TYR A 198 1.04 11.16 3.49
N MET A 199 0.04 10.26 3.48
CA MET A 199 -0.56 9.77 2.24
C MET A 199 -1.17 10.89 1.40
N LEU A 200 -1.91 11.79 2.06
CA LEU A 200 -2.56 12.93 1.43
C LEU A 200 -1.54 13.85 0.76
N PHE A 201 -0.48 14.26 1.46
CA PHE A 201 0.49 15.21 0.92
C PHE A 201 1.46 14.58 -0.07
N ASP A 202 1.88 13.32 0.09
CA ASP A 202 2.65 12.60 -0.96
C ASP A 202 1.83 12.51 -2.25
N ARG A 203 0.52 12.25 -2.17
CA ARG A 203 -0.35 12.28 -3.36
C ARG A 203 -0.54 13.66 -3.94
N TRP A 204 -0.73 14.65 -3.08
CA TRP A 204 -0.90 16.04 -3.50
C TRP A 204 0.32 16.51 -4.29
N ASP A 205 1.52 16.21 -3.80
CA ASP A 205 2.79 16.55 -4.46
C ASP A 205 2.96 15.85 -5.82
N ARG A 206 2.39 14.65 -5.99
CA ARG A 206 2.49 13.88 -7.25
C ARG A 206 1.42 14.22 -8.28
N ARG A 207 0.19 14.50 -7.86
CA ARG A 207 -0.97 14.64 -8.77
C ARG A 207 -1.49 16.06 -8.93
N ALA A 208 -1.33 16.88 -7.90
CA ALA A 208 -1.91 18.21 -7.81
C ALA A 208 -0.81 19.22 -7.46
N ALA A 209 0.39 19.00 -8.02
CA ALA A 209 1.54 19.86 -7.80
C ALA A 209 1.20 21.28 -8.25
N GLY A 210 1.21 22.23 -7.31
CA GLY A 210 0.84 23.62 -7.56
C GLY A 210 -0.63 23.96 -7.26
N GLU A 211 -1.50 22.96 -7.07
CA GLU A 211 -2.89 23.21 -6.64
C GLU A 211 -2.95 23.48 -5.13
N GLY A 212 -3.54 24.61 -4.76
CA GLY A 212 -3.72 25.00 -3.35
C GLY A 212 -4.84 24.25 -2.63
N SER A 213 -5.77 23.63 -3.37
CA SER A 213 -6.97 23.00 -2.82
C SER A 213 -7.47 21.85 -3.68
N VAL A 214 -8.07 20.85 -3.05
CA VAL A 214 -8.81 19.75 -3.70
C VAL A 214 -10.21 19.65 -3.10
N ARG A 215 -11.19 19.12 -3.85
CA ARG A 215 -12.54 18.96 -3.31
C ARG A 215 -12.60 17.82 -2.30
N LEU A 216 -13.37 17.98 -1.22
CA LEU A 216 -13.59 16.92 -0.22
C LEU A 216 -14.10 15.62 -0.86
N SER A 217 -15.05 15.71 -1.78
CA SER A 217 -15.60 14.56 -2.50
C SER A 217 -14.56 13.85 -3.38
N ALA A 218 -13.61 14.57 -3.97
CA ALA A 218 -12.51 13.98 -4.74
C ALA A 218 -11.59 13.15 -3.84
N LEU A 219 -11.28 13.61 -2.62
CA LEU A 219 -10.48 12.85 -1.65
C LEU A 219 -11.09 11.48 -1.31
N GLY A 220 -12.42 11.35 -1.43
CA GLY A 220 -13.13 10.11 -1.17
C GLY A 220 -13.32 9.19 -2.36
N ARG A 221 -13.48 9.75 -3.56
CA ARG A 221 -13.95 9.00 -4.74
C ARG A 221 -12.87 8.80 -5.79
N ASP A 222 -12.02 9.80 -5.96
CA ASP A 222 -11.07 9.79 -7.06
C ASP A 222 -9.92 8.81 -6.76
N PRO A 223 -9.39 8.13 -7.79
CA PRO A 223 -8.29 7.19 -7.61
C PRO A 223 -7.09 7.81 -6.87
N GLU A 224 -6.46 6.96 -6.05
CA GLU A 224 -5.23 7.17 -5.29
C GLU A 224 -5.35 8.09 -4.09
N TRP A 225 -6.48 8.78 -3.90
CA TRP A 225 -6.69 9.56 -2.69
C TRP A 225 -7.00 8.67 -1.48
N VAL A 226 -6.65 9.20 -0.31
CA VAL A 226 -6.71 8.47 0.97
C VAL A 226 -8.07 7.83 1.23
N GLY A 227 -9.17 8.53 0.95
CA GLY A 227 -10.51 7.99 1.19
C GLY A 227 -10.84 6.81 0.28
N ARG A 228 -10.41 6.88 -0.99
CA ARG A 228 -10.64 5.82 -1.97
C ARG A 228 -9.87 4.55 -1.63
N ILE A 229 -8.56 4.66 -1.44
CA ILE A 229 -7.69 3.50 -1.20
C ILE A 229 -7.91 2.88 0.19
N CYS A 230 -8.22 3.70 1.20
CA CYS A 230 -8.48 3.22 2.56
C CYS A 230 -9.92 2.76 2.78
N LEU A 231 -10.78 2.76 1.76
CA LEU A 231 -12.21 2.39 1.86
C LEU A 231 -12.95 3.19 2.95
N MET A 232 -12.71 4.49 2.99
CA MET A 232 -13.36 5.38 3.96
C MET A 232 -14.72 5.85 3.43
N PRO A 233 -15.81 5.72 4.19
CA PRO A 233 -17.08 6.32 3.84
C PRO A 233 -16.99 7.87 3.91
N PRO A 234 -17.91 8.61 3.25
CA PRO A 234 -17.89 10.08 3.23
C PRO A 234 -17.78 10.74 4.62
N GLY A 235 -18.49 10.20 5.63
CA GLY A 235 -18.41 10.69 7.01
C GLY A 235 -17.01 10.57 7.61
N ALA A 236 -16.33 9.44 7.41
CA ALA A 236 -14.97 9.25 7.91
C ALA A 236 -13.95 10.18 7.23
N ILE A 237 -14.18 10.53 5.95
CA ILE A 237 -13.33 11.48 5.22
C ILE A 237 -13.53 12.91 5.76
N ARG A 238 -14.78 13.30 6.03
CA ARG A 238 -15.10 14.57 6.71
C ARG A 238 -14.39 14.66 8.05
N GLU A 239 -14.55 13.64 8.89
CA GLU A 239 -13.92 13.59 10.21
C GLU A 239 -12.39 13.62 10.12
N LEU A 240 -11.79 12.94 9.14
CA LEU A 240 -10.36 13.01 8.90
C LEU A 240 -9.94 14.45 8.57
N VAL A 241 -10.64 15.13 7.67
CA VAL A 241 -10.34 16.53 7.32
C VAL A 241 -10.48 17.44 8.53
N ASP A 242 -11.51 17.26 9.37
CA ASP A 242 -11.68 18.00 10.63
C ASP A 242 -10.50 17.78 11.60
N ARG A 243 -9.99 16.54 11.71
CA ARG A 243 -8.81 16.24 12.53
C ARG A 243 -7.54 16.88 11.97
N LEU A 244 -7.34 16.82 10.65
CA LEU A 244 -6.19 17.44 9.99
C LEU A 244 -6.24 18.99 10.03
N GLU A 245 -7.43 19.57 9.98
CA GLU A 245 -7.65 21.01 10.13
C GLU A 245 -7.33 21.49 11.55
N ARG A 246 -7.75 20.76 12.59
CA ARG A 246 -7.37 21.04 13.98
C ARG A 246 -5.87 20.95 14.22
N ARG A 247 -5.15 20.14 13.44
CA ARG A 247 -3.67 20.07 13.42
C ARG A 247 -3.01 21.19 12.59
N GLY A 248 -3.78 22.06 11.94
CA GLY A 248 -3.27 23.13 11.08
C GLY A 248 -2.66 22.62 9.76
N LEU A 249 -2.92 21.38 9.36
CA LEU A 249 -2.33 20.77 8.17
C LEU A 249 -3.12 21.10 6.90
N VAL A 250 -4.44 21.22 7.03
CA VAL A 250 -5.37 21.66 5.98
C VAL A 250 -6.31 22.73 6.53
N ALA A 251 -7.09 23.35 5.65
CA ALA A 251 -8.27 24.13 6.03
C ALA A 251 -9.44 23.68 5.16
N PHE A 252 -10.65 23.68 5.70
CA PHE A 252 -11.86 23.33 4.97
C PHE A 252 -12.86 24.49 4.98
N ALA A 253 -13.52 24.72 3.85
CA ALA A 253 -14.66 25.64 3.79
C ALA A 253 -15.93 24.89 3.39
N ASP A 254 -16.96 24.99 4.23
CA ASP A 254 -18.28 24.42 3.95
C ASP A 254 -19.01 25.32 2.93
N THR A 255 -18.74 25.05 1.66
CA THR A 255 -19.26 25.79 0.50
C THR A 255 -19.65 24.78 -0.57
N GLN A 256 -20.34 25.19 -1.63
CA GLN A 256 -20.72 24.32 -2.74
C GLN A 256 -19.54 23.54 -3.36
N PHE A 257 -18.32 24.09 -3.29
CA PHE A 257 -17.11 23.47 -3.83
C PHE A 257 -16.37 22.58 -2.83
N GLU A 258 -16.74 22.66 -1.54
CA GLU A 258 -16.16 21.89 -0.43
C GLU A 258 -14.61 21.84 -0.49
N PRO A 259 -13.90 22.98 -0.64
CA PRO A 259 -12.46 22.95 -0.83
C PRO A 259 -11.75 22.55 0.45
N VAL A 260 -10.92 21.51 0.35
CA VAL A 260 -9.86 21.18 1.30
C VAL A 260 -8.61 21.89 0.81
N THR A 261 -8.16 22.90 1.53
CA THR A 261 -7.01 23.75 1.19
C THR A 261 -5.77 23.28 1.93
N ARG A 262 -4.67 23.12 1.20
CA ARG A 262 -3.36 22.75 1.75
C ARG A 262 -2.78 23.89 2.58
N ARG A 263 -2.50 23.62 3.86
CA ARG A 263 -1.76 24.53 4.76
C ARG A 263 -0.33 24.06 5.00
N TYR A 264 -0.13 22.75 5.13
CA TYR A 264 1.19 22.16 5.30
C TYR A 264 2.03 22.29 4.03
N ARG A 265 3.22 22.90 4.15
CA ARG A 265 4.18 23.13 3.05
C ARG A 265 5.51 22.38 3.21
N GLY A 266 5.66 21.63 4.29
CA GLY A 266 6.83 20.77 4.48
C GLY A 266 6.78 19.52 3.61
N ASP A 267 7.86 18.76 3.66
CA ASP A 267 7.95 17.43 3.05
C ASP A 267 6.95 16.48 3.75
N ALA A 268 6.21 15.68 2.97
CA ALA A 268 5.32 14.66 3.50
C ALA A 268 6.07 13.68 4.42
N VAL A 269 7.34 13.35 4.11
CA VAL A 269 8.18 12.43 4.89
C VAL A 269 8.36 12.89 6.34
N GLU A 270 8.33 14.19 6.61
CA GLU A 270 8.42 14.74 7.95
C GLU A 270 7.17 14.40 8.80
N LEU A 271 5.99 14.26 8.19
CA LEU A 271 4.78 13.83 8.91
C LEU A 271 4.90 12.37 9.36
N LEU A 272 5.58 11.53 8.57
CA LEU A 272 5.89 10.15 8.97
C LEU A 272 6.87 10.12 10.15
N ARG A 273 7.88 11.00 10.18
CA ARG A 273 8.80 11.11 11.33
C ARG A 273 8.05 11.53 12.59
N ARG A 274 7.19 12.54 12.48
CA ARG A 274 6.35 13.00 13.59
C ARG A 274 5.43 11.90 14.11
N TYR A 275 4.87 11.08 13.22
CA TYR A 275 4.02 9.97 13.62
C TYR A 275 4.74 9.00 14.57
N TYR A 276 5.96 8.58 14.23
CA TYR A 276 6.73 7.69 15.10
C TYR A 276 7.28 8.38 16.35
N ALA A 277 7.42 9.71 16.34
CA ALA A 277 7.84 10.47 17.51
C ALA A 277 6.71 10.74 18.52
N GLU A 278 5.46 10.78 18.05
CA GLU A 278 4.26 11.01 18.89
C GLU A 278 3.69 9.73 19.53
N ARG A 279 4.31 8.57 19.28
CA ARG A 279 3.86 7.26 19.78
C ARG A 279 4.28 6.96 21.21
#